data_AF-A0A2V2FM79-F1
#
_entry.id   AF-A0A2V2FM79-F1
#
_cell.length_a   1.000
_cell.length_b   1.000
_cell.length_c   1.000
_cell.angle_alpha   90.00
_cell.angle_beta   90.00
_cell.angle_gamma   90.00
#
_symmetry.space_group_name_H-M   'P 1'
#
loop_
_entity.id
_entity.type
_entity.pdbx_description
1 polymer ?
#
loop_
_entity_poly.entity_id
_entity_poly.type
_entity_poly.pdbx_seq_one_letter_code
_entity_poly.pdbx_strand_id
1 'polypeptide(L)'
;MKRKIRVTVDIALLLLLPVLMTEMLMGQQLHEWVGTVSFLVFVLHHILNYRWWGTLAKGDYTPVRCLMTLLDLLLVADILALMTSGIMMSGFVFDWLHIRGGMMIARKLHLFASYWSLILMSAHVGLHAGIVVKRIKGAAAKWLTRILTLGFSAYGIYAFVSQKIANYLLVTTHFVLYDETKPNAVFVLETVAMIVLFAAVFYYLQKLLLTYPHLLLRQGRLGTRLCRRDDREQHRGDDMRRSGQSSV
;
A
#
# COMPACT_ATOMS: atom_id res chain seq x y z
N MET A 1 -17.53 -21.20 2.94
CA MET A 1 -16.17 -21.72 3.20
C MET A 1 -15.08 -20.93 2.45
N LYS A 2 -15.10 -20.84 1.11
CA LYS A 2 -14.07 -20.17 0.29
C LYS A 2 -13.71 -18.71 0.71
N ARG A 3 -14.71 -17.90 1.10
CA ARG A 3 -14.49 -16.51 1.55
C ARG A 3 -13.77 -16.42 2.89
N LYS A 4 -14.06 -17.32 3.84
CA LYS A 4 -13.41 -17.34 5.16
C LYS A 4 -11.92 -17.65 4.99
N ILE A 5 -11.58 -18.65 4.16
CA ILE A 5 -10.20 -19.04 3.86
C ILE A 5 -9.41 -17.86 3.28
N ARG A 6 -9.97 -17.12 2.30
CA ARG A 6 -9.30 -15.93 1.74
C ARG A 6 -8.98 -14.89 2.80
N VAL A 7 -9.96 -14.54 3.62
CA VAL A 7 -9.76 -13.56 4.70
C VAL A 7 -8.70 -14.04 5.69
N THR A 8 -8.68 -15.32 6.05
CA THR A 8 -7.65 -15.88 6.93
C THR A 8 -6.26 -15.81 6.29
N VAL A 9 -6.13 -16.14 5.00
CA VAL A 9 -4.88 -16.05 4.25
C VAL A 9 -4.39 -14.59 4.17
N ASP A 10 -5.28 -13.65 3.91
CA ASP A 10 -4.94 -12.22 3.83
C ASP A 10 -4.47 -11.69 5.19
N ILE A 11 -5.14 -12.08 6.28
CA ILE A 11 -4.72 -11.74 7.65
C ILE A 11 -3.37 -12.37 7.98
N ALA A 12 -3.15 -13.63 7.60
CA ALA A 12 -1.88 -14.30 7.82
C ALA A 12 -0.73 -13.58 7.11
N LEU A 13 -0.89 -13.20 5.83
CA LEU A 13 0.12 -12.44 5.09
C LEU A 13 0.42 -11.09 5.75
N LEU A 14 -0.61 -10.39 6.23
CA LEU A 14 -0.45 -9.12 6.92
C LEU A 14 0.35 -9.25 8.22
N LEU A 15 0.11 -10.32 9.00
CA LEU A 15 0.77 -10.53 10.29
C LEU A 15 2.18 -11.11 10.16
N LEU A 16 2.46 -11.86 9.10
CA LEU A 16 3.77 -12.47 8.89
C LEU A 16 4.85 -11.45 8.50
N LEU A 17 4.49 -10.38 7.78
CA LEU A 17 5.45 -9.34 7.37
C LEU A 17 6.24 -8.73 8.55
N PRO A 18 5.62 -8.16 9.61
CA PRO A 18 6.39 -7.58 10.72
C PRO A 18 7.20 -8.63 11.48
N VAL A 19 6.76 -9.90 11.49
CA VAL A 19 7.52 -11.01 12.08
C VAL A 19 8.77 -11.33 11.25
N LEU A 20 8.68 -11.30 9.93
CA LEU A 20 9.85 -11.51 9.08
C LEU A 20 10.90 -10.40 9.22
N MET A 21 10.49 -9.18 9.54
CA MET A 21 11.41 -8.07 9.82
C MET A 21 12.21 -8.24 11.13
N THR A 22 11.87 -9.23 11.97
CA THR A 22 12.53 -9.48 13.26
C THR A 22 13.55 -10.62 13.22
N GLU A 23 14.28 -10.80 12.11
CA GLU A 23 15.35 -11.82 11.99
C GLU A 23 16.36 -11.71 13.14
N MET A 24 16.84 -10.50 13.42
CA MET A 24 17.81 -10.25 14.50
C MET A 24 17.30 -10.68 15.89
N LEU A 25 15.98 -10.82 16.06
CA LEU A 25 15.37 -11.23 17.33
C LEU A 25 15.10 -12.73 17.41
N MET A 26 14.73 -13.37 16.30
CA MET A 26 14.32 -14.78 16.26
C MET A 26 15.46 -15.71 15.82
N GLY A 27 16.52 -15.16 15.22
CA GLY A 27 17.60 -15.92 14.64
C GLY A 27 17.26 -16.45 13.24
N GLN A 28 18.33 -16.74 12.49
CA GLN A 28 18.27 -17.11 11.07
C GLN A 28 17.39 -18.36 10.83
N GLN A 29 17.54 -19.42 11.63
CA GLN A 29 16.79 -20.66 11.42
C GLN A 29 15.27 -20.46 11.49
N LEU A 30 14.78 -19.72 12.49
CA LEU A 30 13.35 -19.41 12.60
C LEU A 30 12.90 -18.49 11.48
N HIS A 31 13.69 -17.48 11.12
CA HIS A 31 13.40 -16.59 10.00
C HIS A 31 13.23 -17.36 8.67
N GLU A 32 14.10 -18.33 8.38
CA GLU A 32 14.01 -19.16 7.16
C GLU A 32 12.72 -19.99 7.12
N TRP A 33 12.34 -20.63 8.23
CA TRP A 33 11.09 -21.40 8.32
C TRP A 33 9.85 -20.51 8.18
N VAL A 34 9.82 -19.39 8.88
CA VAL A 34 8.70 -18.43 8.79
C VAL A 34 8.63 -17.83 7.39
N GLY A 35 9.76 -17.55 6.74
CA GLY A 35 9.83 -17.06 5.37
C GLY A 35 9.26 -18.08 4.38
N THR A 36 9.63 -19.35 4.55
CA THR A 36 9.12 -20.46 3.74
C THR A 36 7.60 -20.61 3.89
N VAL A 37 7.09 -20.60 5.12
CA VAL A 37 5.64 -20.65 5.38
C VAL A 37 4.94 -19.44 4.76
N SER A 38 5.50 -18.25 4.91
CA SER A 38 4.94 -17.02 4.34
C SER A 38 4.82 -17.09 2.82
N PHE A 39 5.83 -17.65 2.14
CA PHE A 39 5.77 -17.86 0.70
C PHE A 39 4.70 -18.88 0.29
N LEU A 40 4.54 -19.98 1.03
CA LEU A 40 3.45 -20.93 0.77
C LEU A 40 2.07 -20.28 0.94
N VAL A 41 1.90 -19.44 1.96
CA VAL A 41 0.66 -18.67 2.16
C VAL A 41 0.45 -17.67 1.02
N PHE A 42 1.51 -17.03 0.52
CA PHE A 42 1.45 -16.15 -0.65
C PHE A 42 1.04 -16.87 -1.94
N VAL A 43 1.59 -18.07 -2.18
CA VAL A 43 1.20 -18.93 -3.31
C VAL A 43 -0.28 -19.30 -3.19
N LEU A 44 -0.73 -19.70 -2.00
CA LEU A 44 -2.14 -20.00 -1.74
C LEU A 44 -3.03 -18.77 -1.98
N HIS A 45 -2.62 -17.59 -1.54
CA HIS A 45 -3.32 -16.33 -1.81
C HIS A 45 -3.50 -16.11 -3.32
N HIS A 46 -2.45 -16.30 -4.10
CA HIS A 46 -2.48 -16.15 -5.56
C HIS A 46 -3.38 -17.20 -6.23
N ILE A 47 -3.35 -18.45 -5.78
CA ILE A 47 -4.24 -19.51 -6.27
C ILE A 47 -5.70 -19.16 -5.97
N LEU A 48 -6.01 -18.69 -4.76
CA LEU A 48 -7.37 -18.32 -4.37
C LEU A 48 -7.89 -17.09 -5.13
N ASN A 49 -6.99 -16.23 -5.60
CA ASN A 49 -7.26 -15.00 -6.32
C ASN A 49 -6.84 -15.05 -7.80
N TYR A 50 -6.68 -16.24 -8.39
CA TYR A 50 -6.15 -16.43 -9.75
C TYR A 50 -6.87 -15.62 -10.84
N ARG A 51 -8.17 -15.34 -10.63
CA ARG A 51 -9.00 -14.57 -11.56
C ARG A 51 -8.50 -13.15 -11.77
N TRP A 52 -7.78 -12.57 -10.80
CA TRP A 52 -7.21 -11.23 -10.90
C TRP A 52 -6.25 -11.13 -12.09
N TRP A 53 -5.41 -12.14 -12.34
CA TRP A 53 -4.53 -12.19 -13.52
C TRP A 53 -5.30 -12.08 -14.84
N GLY A 54 -6.47 -12.74 -14.93
CA GLY A 54 -7.33 -12.65 -16.10
C GLY A 54 -8.03 -11.29 -16.27
N THR A 55 -8.04 -10.44 -15.24
CA THR A 55 -8.57 -9.07 -15.34
C THR A 55 -7.56 -8.09 -15.90
N LEU A 56 -6.26 -8.40 -15.91
CA LEU A 56 -5.22 -7.50 -16.43
C LEU A 56 -5.43 -7.19 -17.92
N ALA A 57 -5.92 -8.15 -18.70
CA ALA A 57 -6.19 -7.96 -20.12
C ALA A 57 -7.57 -7.34 -20.42
N LYS A 58 -8.36 -6.94 -19.39
CA LYS A 58 -9.79 -6.61 -19.56
C LYS A 58 -10.16 -5.28 -18.92
N GLY A 59 -11.00 -4.51 -19.60
CA GLY A 59 -11.66 -3.30 -19.09
C GLY A 59 -10.75 -2.08 -18.97
N ASP A 60 -11.36 -0.92 -18.72
CA ASP A 60 -10.64 0.36 -18.72
C ASP A 60 -9.75 0.54 -17.48
N TYR A 61 -8.61 1.20 -17.70
CA TYR A 61 -7.62 1.50 -16.68
C TYR A 61 -7.81 2.92 -16.14
N THR A 62 -8.56 3.04 -15.05
CA THR A 62 -8.62 4.30 -14.27
C THR A 62 -7.31 4.53 -13.52
N PRO A 63 -6.94 5.77 -13.14
CA PRO A 63 -5.70 6.04 -12.41
C PRO A 63 -5.55 5.20 -11.13
N VAL A 64 -6.64 4.98 -10.40
CA VAL A 64 -6.66 4.15 -9.18
C VAL A 64 -6.43 2.67 -9.53
N ARG A 65 -7.02 2.19 -10.62
CA ARG A 65 -6.79 0.81 -11.09
C ARG A 65 -5.35 0.62 -11.55
N CYS A 66 -4.76 1.59 -12.26
CA CYS A 66 -3.34 1.56 -12.62
C CYS A 66 -2.45 1.46 -11.38
N LEU A 67 -2.69 2.32 -10.39
CA LEU A 67 -1.91 2.34 -9.15
C LEU A 67 -1.98 1.00 -8.40
N MET A 68 -3.18 0.45 -8.21
CA MET A 68 -3.36 -0.84 -7.54
C MET A 68 -2.70 -1.98 -8.33
N THR A 69 -2.88 -2.00 -9.66
CA THR A 69 -2.30 -3.04 -10.52
C THR A 69 -0.77 -2.99 -10.50
N LEU A 70 -0.19 -1.80 -10.65
CA LEU A 70 1.26 -1.63 -10.61
C LEU A 70 1.82 -2.07 -9.25
N LEU A 71 1.18 -1.66 -8.16
CA LEU A 71 1.60 -2.02 -6.82
C LEU A 71 1.55 -3.53 -6.58
N ASP A 72 0.48 -4.20 -7.02
CA ASP A 72 0.34 -5.65 -6.87
C ASP A 72 1.40 -6.40 -7.69
N LEU A 73 1.71 -5.93 -8.92
CA LEU A 73 2.78 -6.48 -9.74
C LEU A 73 4.17 -6.27 -9.12
N LEU A 74 4.43 -5.09 -8.54
CA LEU A 74 5.66 -4.82 -7.80
C LEU A 74 5.79 -5.71 -6.56
N LEU A 75 4.70 -5.95 -5.83
CA LEU A 75 4.67 -6.89 -4.69
C LEU A 75 5.00 -8.32 -5.11
N VAL A 76 4.47 -8.78 -6.25
CA VAL A 76 4.82 -10.11 -6.78
C VAL A 76 6.31 -10.17 -7.10
N ALA A 77 6.86 -9.17 -7.79
CA ALA A 77 8.28 -9.12 -8.11
C ALA A 77 9.16 -9.06 -6.85
N ASP A 78 8.76 -8.28 -5.85
CA ASP A 78 9.43 -8.12 -4.57
C ASP A 78 9.49 -9.43 -3.78
N ILE A 79 8.37 -10.13 -3.65
CA ILE A 79 8.31 -11.42 -2.94
C ILE A 79 9.12 -12.50 -3.67
N LEU A 80 9.15 -12.48 -5.02
CA LEU A 80 10.03 -13.37 -5.78
C LEU A 80 11.51 -13.04 -5.54
N ALA A 81 11.88 -11.75 -5.48
CA ALA A 81 13.22 -11.31 -5.13
C ALA A 81 13.62 -11.74 -3.71
N LEU A 82 12.72 -11.60 -2.73
CA LEU A 82 12.90 -12.08 -1.36
C LEU A 82 13.13 -13.59 -1.31
N MET A 83 12.33 -14.38 -2.02
CA MET A 83 12.48 -15.82 -1.99
C MET A 83 13.75 -16.31 -2.68
N THR A 84 14.03 -15.78 -3.87
CA THR A 84 15.25 -16.15 -4.59
C THR A 84 16.50 -15.83 -3.79
N SER A 85 16.59 -14.61 -3.26
CA SER A 85 17.71 -14.20 -2.41
C SER A 85 17.77 -14.97 -1.08
N GLY A 86 16.62 -15.23 -0.45
CA GLY A 86 16.54 -15.99 0.80
C GLY A 86 16.96 -17.44 0.64
N ILE A 87 16.58 -18.11 -0.45
CA ILE A 87 17.03 -19.47 -0.79
C ILE A 87 18.55 -19.49 -1.02
N MET A 88 19.10 -18.50 -1.72
CA MET A 88 20.55 -18.40 -1.94
C MET A 88 21.34 -18.19 -0.65
N MET A 89 20.74 -17.58 0.37
CA MET A 89 21.37 -17.30 1.67
C MET A 89 21.07 -18.35 2.74
N SER A 90 20.17 -19.30 2.45
CA SER A 90 19.66 -20.24 3.44
C SER A 90 20.76 -21.18 3.92
N GLY A 91 20.86 -21.32 5.24
CA GLY A 91 21.77 -22.24 5.92
C GLY A 91 21.05 -23.40 6.61
N PHE A 92 19.71 -23.42 6.62
CA PHE A 92 18.93 -24.44 7.33
C PHE A 92 17.87 -25.10 6.45
N VAL A 93 16.93 -24.34 5.89
CA VAL A 93 15.77 -24.92 5.17
C VAL A 93 16.16 -25.42 3.77
N PHE A 94 17.05 -24.69 3.09
CA PHE A 94 17.46 -24.96 1.71
C PHE A 94 18.95 -25.28 1.57
N ASP A 95 19.64 -25.59 2.67
CA ASP A 95 21.08 -25.93 2.68
C ASP A 95 21.42 -27.08 1.72
N TRP A 96 20.49 -28.02 1.53
CA TRP A 96 20.61 -29.15 0.61
C TRP A 96 20.80 -28.75 -0.87
N LEU A 97 20.53 -27.51 -1.26
CA LEU A 97 20.78 -27.01 -2.62
C LEU A 97 22.27 -26.70 -2.87
N HIS A 98 23.11 -26.64 -1.84
CA HIS A 98 24.56 -26.39 -1.93
C HIS A 98 24.94 -25.16 -2.78
N ILE A 99 24.19 -24.07 -2.66
CA ILE A 99 24.45 -22.82 -3.40
C ILE A 99 25.63 -22.10 -2.75
N ARG A 100 26.76 -21.96 -3.46
CA ARG A 100 28.02 -21.39 -2.92
C ARG A 100 28.45 -20.06 -3.56
N GLY A 101 27.63 -19.48 -4.44
CA GLY A 101 27.97 -18.28 -5.20
C GLY A 101 26.97 -17.13 -5.01
N GLY A 102 27.45 -15.88 -5.14
CA GLY A 102 26.57 -14.72 -5.19
C GLY A 102 26.04 -14.23 -3.84
N MET A 103 26.55 -14.70 -2.71
CA MET A 103 26.08 -14.34 -1.35
C MET A 103 25.94 -12.83 -1.12
N MET A 104 26.90 -12.02 -1.59
CA MET A 104 26.83 -10.56 -1.45
C MET A 104 25.68 -9.95 -2.27
N ILE A 105 25.43 -10.48 -3.47
CA ILE A 105 24.33 -10.03 -4.33
C ILE A 105 23.00 -10.44 -3.70
N ALA A 106 22.89 -11.70 -3.25
CA ALA A 106 21.71 -12.20 -2.55
C ALA A 106 21.40 -11.34 -1.32
N ARG A 107 22.40 -11.03 -0.48
CA ARG A 107 22.21 -10.16 0.70
C ARG A 107 21.71 -8.77 0.34
N LYS A 108 22.31 -8.12 -0.67
CA LYS A 108 21.88 -6.80 -1.11
C LYS A 108 20.46 -6.83 -1.66
N LEU A 109 20.13 -7.82 -2.48
CA LEU A 109 18.80 -8.00 -3.04
C LEU A 109 17.77 -8.30 -1.94
N HIS A 110 18.09 -9.18 -1.00
CA HIS A 110 17.23 -9.53 0.13
C HIS A 110 16.96 -8.29 0.99
N LEU A 111 18.00 -7.53 1.34
CA LEU A 111 17.87 -6.31 2.12
C LEU A 111 17.00 -5.27 1.39
N PHE A 112 17.30 -5.01 0.11
CA PHE A 112 16.52 -4.11 -0.72
C PHE A 112 15.04 -4.53 -0.75
N ALA A 113 14.77 -5.78 -1.10
CA ALA A 113 13.43 -6.32 -1.22
C ALA A 113 12.71 -6.31 0.14
N SER A 114 13.35 -6.66 1.26
CA SER A 114 12.72 -6.65 2.59
C SER A 114 12.18 -5.28 2.97
N TYR A 115 12.97 -4.22 2.77
CA TYR A 115 12.54 -2.86 3.09
C TYR A 115 11.56 -2.29 2.07
N TRP A 116 11.66 -2.66 0.79
CA TRP A 116 10.63 -2.29 -0.19
C TRP A 116 9.32 -3.04 0.06
N SER A 117 9.36 -4.30 0.48
CA SER A 117 8.20 -5.08 0.92
C SER A 117 7.45 -4.39 2.05
N LEU A 118 8.17 -3.83 3.02
CA LEU A 118 7.57 -3.02 4.10
C LEU A 118 6.74 -1.87 3.52
N ILE A 119 7.27 -1.12 2.55
CA ILE A 119 6.57 0.01 1.93
C ILE A 119 5.40 -0.47 1.06
N LEU A 120 5.66 -1.42 0.16
CA LEU A 120 4.69 -1.90 -0.83
C LEU A 120 3.52 -2.62 -0.17
N MET A 121 3.76 -3.46 0.84
CA MET A 121 2.69 -4.13 1.60
C MET A 121 1.86 -3.12 2.39
N SER A 122 2.51 -2.14 3.03
CA SER A 122 1.79 -1.06 3.73
C SER A 122 0.92 -0.27 2.77
N ALA A 123 1.45 0.04 1.60
CA ALA A 123 0.72 0.71 0.53
C ALA A 123 -0.47 -0.14 0.04
N HIS A 124 -0.30 -1.45 -0.17
CA HIS A 124 -1.38 -2.39 -0.51
C HIS A 124 -2.51 -2.32 0.53
N VAL A 125 -2.17 -2.47 1.81
CA VAL A 125 -3.15 -2.37 2.92
C VAL A 125 -3.85 -1.02 2.92
N GLY A 126 -3.11 0.07 2.72
CA GLY A 126 -3.64 1.43 2.62
C GLY A 126 -4.67 1.61 1.50
N LEU A 127 -4.36 1.12 0.29
CA LEU A 127 -5.27 1.17 -0.86
C LEU A 127 -6.53 0.31 -0.64
N HIS A 128 -6.47 -0.71 0.20
CA HIS A 128 -7.63 -1.54 0.55
C HIS A 128 -8.37 -1.06 1.81
N ALA A 129 -7.80 -0.13 2.59
CA ALA A 129 -8.34 0.33 3.87
C ALA A 129 -9.74 0.97 3.75
N GLY A 130 -10.10 1.50 2.58
CA GLY A 130 -11.43 2.06 2.33
C GLY A 130 -12.59 1.06 2.58
N ILE A 131 -12.35 -0.25 2.43
CA ILE A 131 -13.33 -1.29 2.74
C ILE A 131 -13.58 -1.38 4.25
N VAL A 132 -12.52 -1.27 5.05
CA VAL A 132 -12.56 -1.35 6.50
C VAL A 132 -13.13 -0.07 7.10
N VAL A 133 -12.66 1.09 6.63
CA VAL A 133 -13.11 2.41 7.10
C VAL A 133 -14.63 2.59 6.93
N LYS A 134 -15.21 2.09 5.83
CA LYS A 134 -16.66 2.13 5.60
C LYS A 134 -17.48 1.34 6.63
N ARG A 135 -16.88 0.38 7.35
CA ARG A 135 -17.54 -0.39 8.41
C ARG A 135 -17.53 0.30 9.77
N ILE A 136 -16.71 1.34 9.95
CA ILE A 136 -16.63 2.10 11.19
C ILE A 136 -17.85 3.00 11.32
N LYS A 137 -18.70 2.71 12.31
CA LYS A 137 -19.92 3.46 12.62
C LYS A 137 -19.75 4.29 13.89
N GLY A 138 -20.41 5.44 13.96
CA GLY A 138 -20.34 6.37 15.10
C GLY A 138 -19.22 7.41 15.00
N ALA A 139 -19.48 8.62 15.51
CA ALA A 139 -18.52 9.73 15.45
C ALA A 139 -17.29 9.47 16.33
N ALA A 140 -17.50 8.96 17.55
CA ALA A 140 -16.42 8.63 18.48
C ALA A 140 -15.43 7.60 17.88
N ALA A 141 -15.91 6.50 17.31
CA ALA A 141 -15.05 5.49 16.69
C ALA A 141 -14.25 6.03 15.49
N LYS A 142 -14.86 6.93 14.69
CA LYS A 142 -14.16 7.60 13.58
C LYS A 142 -13.07 8.55 14.08
N TRP A 143 -13.32 9.30 15.15
CA TRP A 143 -12.31 10.18 15.74
C TRP A 143 -11.19 9.39 16.41
N LEU A 144 -11.53 8.35 17.16
CA LEU A 144 -10.55 7.46 17.79
C LEU A 144 -9.60 6.85 16.75
N THR A 145 -10.14 6.28 15.66
CA THR A 145 -9.31 5.71 14.60
C THR A 145 -8.41 6.76 13.93
N ARG A 146 -8.89 7.99 13.70
CA ARG A 146 -8.07 9.08 13.18
C ARG A 146 -6.94 9.48 14.13
N ILE A 147 -7.23 9.62 15.42
CA ILE A 147 -6.24 9.98 16.45
C ILE A 147 -5.18 8.89 16.54
N LEU A 148 -5.59 7.62 16.58
CA LEU A 148 -4.67 6.49 16.59
C LEU A 148 -3.80 6.47 15.32
N THR A 149 -4.40 6.56 14.13
CA THR A 149 -3.63 6.61 12.88
C THR A 149 -2.65 7.77 12.87
N LEU A 150 -3.05 8.95 13.35
CA LEU A 150 -2.17 10.12 13.42
C LEU A 150 -1.00 9.90 14.39
N GLY A 151 -1.28 9.38 15.60
CA GLY A 151 -0.25 9.06 16.60
C GLY A 151 0.75 8.03 16.10
N PHE A 152 0.26 6.91 15.54
CA PHE A 152 1.11 5.88 14.94
C PHE A 152 1.89 6.41 13.73
N SER A 153 1.29 7.29 12.90
CA SER A 153 2.00 7.88 11.76
C SER A 153 3.14 8.80 12.22
N ALA A 154 2.90 9.63 13.24
CA ALA A 154 3.94 10.49 13.81
C ALA A 154 5.09 9.67 14.39
N TYR A 155 4.78 8.59 15.11
CA TYR A 155 5.79 7.67 15.63
C TYR A 155 6.51 6.89 14.50
N GLY A 156 5.79 6.53 13.44
CA GLY A 156 6.36 5.91 12.25
C GLY A 156 7.35 6.80 11.52
N ILE A 157 7.11 8.12 11.47
CA ILE A 157 8.07 9.10 10.91
C ILE A 157 9.34 9.13 11.77
N TYR A 158 9.19 9.20 13.09
CA TYR A 158 10.32 9.10 14.01
C TYR A 158 11.11 7.80 13.81
N ALA A 159 10.42 6.65 13.75
CA ALA A 159 11.03 5.34 13.54
C ALA A 159 11.79 5.26 12.21
N PHE A 160 11.21 5.78 11.13
CA PHE A 160 11.81 5.80 9.80
C PHE A 160 13.15 6.55 9.78
N VAL A 161 13.20 7.70 10.46
CA VAL A 161 14.41 8.52 10.56
C VAL A 161 15.42 7.90 11.52
N SER A 162 14.97 7.50 12.71
CA SER A 162 15.81 6.91 13.77
C SER A 162 16.53 5.64 13.30
N GLN A 163 15.80 4.76 12.60
CA GLN A 163 16.36 3.52 12.04
C GLN A 163 17.07 3.73 10.68
N LYS A 164 17.13 4.96 10.16
CA LYS A 164 17.77 5.31 8.87
C LYS A 164 17.26 4.46 7.71
N ILE A 165 15.94 4.23 7.64
CA ILE A 165 15.32 3.32 6.68
C ILE A 165 15.63 3.67 5.22
N ALA A 166 15.78 4.97 4.92
CA ALA A 166 16.18 5.45 3.61
C ALA A 166 17.49 4.82 3.10
N ASN A 167 18.44 4.50 3.99
CA ASN A 167 19.69 3.87 3.60
C ASN A 167 19.49 2.45 3.06
N TYR A 168 18.54 1.71 3.63
CA TYR A 168 18.24 0.36 3.17
C TYR A 168 17.41 0.37 1.88
N LEU A 169 16.46 1.30 1.75
CA LEU A 169 15.67 1.48 0.52
C LEU A 169 16.54 1.82 -0.70
N LEU A 170 17.63 2.57 -0.48
CA LEU A 170 18.59 2.97 -1.51
C LEU A 170 19.85 2.08 -1.55
N VAL A 171 19.91 1.02 -0.73
CA VAL A 171 21.03 0.07 -0.64
C VAL A 171 22.40 0.75 -0.42
N THR A 172 22.41 1.85 0.35
CA THR A 172 23.65 2.54 0.73
C THR A 172 24.41 1.80 1.83
N THR A 173 23.76 0.83 2.48
CA THR A 173 24.33 -0.10 3.45
C THR A 173 24.21 -1.55 2.96
N HIS A 174 25.03 -2.45 3.52
CA HIS A 174 25.06 -3.87 3.12
C HIS A 174 24.64 -4.83 4.24
N PHE A 175 24.41 -4.29 5.44
CA PHE A 175 24.00 -5.02 6.63
C PHE A 175 23.00 -4.16 7.42
N VAL A 176 22.10 -4.82 8.13
CA VAL A 176 21.19 -4.17 9.08
C VAL A 176 22.00 -3.74 10.29
N LEU A 177 22.05 -2.44 10.56
CA LEU A 177 22.65 -1.88 11.76
C LEU A 177 21.59 -1.85 12.85
N TYR A 178 21.47 -2.95 13.57
CA TYR A 178 20.53 -3.09 14.69
C TYR A 178 21.17 -2.61 16.00
N ASP A 179 20.44 -1.82 16.77
CA ASP A 179 20.84 -1.40 18.11
C ASP A 179 20.35 -2.43 19.13
N GLU A 180 21.28 -3.28 19.59
CA GLU A 180 20.99 -4.37 20.55
C GLU A 180 20.56 -3.87 21.93
N THR A 181 20.75 -2.58 22.24
CA THR A 181 20.28 -1.98 23.50
C THR A 181 18.79 -1.65 23.47
N LYS A 182 18.18 -1.66 22.28
CA LYS A 182 16.76 -1.32 22.10
C LYS A 182 15.87 -2.51 22.50
N PRO A 183 14.84 -2.31 23.35
CA PRO A 183 13.91 -3.38 23.68
C PRO A 183 13.18 -3.94 22.45
N ASN A 184 13.07 -5.27 22.36
CA ASN A 184 12.42 -5.98 21.25
C ASN A 184 11.01 -5.44 20.93
N ALA A 185 10.22 -5.16 21.96
CA ALA A 185 8.87 -4.62 21.80
C ALA A 185 8.85 -3.24 21.12
N VAL A 186 9.86 -2.41 21.36
CA VAL A 186 9.99 -1.09 20.73
C VAL A 186 10.28 -1.24 19.24
N PHE A 187 11.18 -2.17 18.86
CA PHE A 187 11.48 -2.43 17.45
C PHE A 187 10.24 -2.90 16.66
N VAL A 188 9.45 -3.81 17.25
CA VAL A 188 8.18 -4.28 16.66
C VAL A 188 7.18 -3.13 16.55
N LEU A 189 7.05 -2.30 17.60
CA LEU A 189 6.15 -1.16 17.60
C LEU A 189 6.53 -0.12 16.54
N GLU A 190 7.82 0.19 16.41
CA GLU A 190 8.37 1.07 15.37
C GLU A 190 8.06 0.52 13.97
N THR A 191 8.19 -0.79 13.75
CA THR A 191 7.85 -1.46 12.50
C THR A 191 6.36 -1.33 12.17
N VAL A 192 5.49 -1.63 13.14
CA VAL A 192 4.03 -1.47 12.98
C VAL A 192 3.65 -0.02 12.74
N ALA A 193 4.30 0.93 13.42
CA ALA A 193 4.05 2.35 13.23
C ALA A 193 4.42 2.82 11.81
N MET A 194 5.52 2.33 11.25
CA MET A 194 5.86 2.56 9.84
C MET A 194 4.83 1.96 8.89
N ILE A 195 4.33 0.75 9.19
CA ILE A 195 3.26 0.14 8.38
C ILE A 195 2.01 1.03 8.37
N VAL A 196 1.58 1.52 9.53
CA VAL A 196 0.43 2.42 9.64
C VAL A 196 0.67 3.75 8.91
N LEU A 197 1.88 4.32 9.02
CA LEU A 197 2.25 5.54 8.30
C LEU A 197 2.06 5.39 6.79
N PHE A 198 2.70 4.40 6.16
CA PHE A 198 2.63 4.22 4.71
C PHE A 198 1.23 3.78 4.26
N ALA A 199 0.54 2.96 5.06
CA ALA A 199 -0.86 2.63 4.78
C ALA A 199 -1.76 3.88 4.79
N ALA A 200 -1.56 4.80 5.74
CA ALA A 200 -2.30 6.05 5.78
C ALA A 200 -2.01 6.93 4.56
N VAL A 201 -0.74 7.07 4.16
CA VAL A 201 -0.31 7.83 2.97
C VAL A 201 -1.05 7.33 1.72
N PHE A 202 -1.02 6.03 1.46
CA PHE A 202 -1.64 5.45 0.27
C PHE A 202 -3.18 5.45 0.33
N TYR A 203 -3.77 5.29 1.51
CA TYR A 203 -5.21 5.47 1.69
C TYR A 203 -5.67 6.88 1.28
N TYR A 204 -4.97 7.92 1.75
CA TYR A 204 -5.30 9.30 1.40
C TYR A 204 -4.98 9.61 -0.07
N LEU A 205 -3.90 9.05 -0.63
CA LEU A 205 -3.59 9.16 -2.06
C LEU A 205 -4.71 8.58 -2.94
N GLN A 206 -5.22 7.38 -2.60
CA GLN A 206 -6.34 6.78 -3.33
C GLN A 206 -7.60 7.66 -3.24
N LYS A 207 -7.92 8.14 -2.03
CA LYS A 207 -9.08 9.02 -1.82
C LYS A 207 -8.96 10.30 -2.64
N LEU A 208 -7.76 10.87 -2.72
CA LEU A 208 -7.45 12.05 -3.51
C LEU A 208 -7.66 11.78 -5.01
N LEU A 209 -7.10 10.69 -5.54
CA LEU A 209 -7.27 10.26 -6.93
C LEU A 209 -8.73 9.97 -7.31
N LEU A 210 -9.54 9.46 -6.38
CA LEU A 210 -10.97 9.26 -6.60
C LEU A 210 -11.76 10.59 -6.61
N THR A 211 -11.27 11.61 -5.94
CA THR A 211 -11.97 12.90 -5.78
C THR A 211 -11.69 13.85 -6.96
N TYR A 212 -10.45 13.91 -7.46
CA TYR A 212 -10.05 14.81 -8.55
C TYR A 212 -10.86 14.71 -9.85
N PRO A 213 -11.07 13.53 -10.47
CA PRO A 213 -11.83 13.45 -11.72
C PRO A 213 -13.29 13.87 -11.52
N HIS A 214 -13.86 13.63 -10.34
CA HIS A 214 -15.22 14.07 -10.02
C HIS A 214 -15.31 15.60 -9.80
N LEU A 215 -14.25 16.25 -9.29
CA LEU A 215 -14.20 17.70 -9.13
C LEU A 215 -14.03 18.42 -10.47
N LEU A 216 -13.19 17.90 -11.37
CA LEU A 216 -13.00 18.45 -12.72
C LEU A 216 -14.27 18.33 -13.57
N LEU A 217 -14.94 17.17 -13.53
CA LEU A 217 -16.22 16.99 -14.21
C LEU A 217 -17.33 17.86 -13.60
N ARG A 218 -17.31 18.08 -12.27
CA ARG A 218 -18.27 18.97 -11.60
C ARG A 218 -18.04 20.44 -11.96
N GLN A 219 -16.79 20.91 -12.04
CA GLN A 219 -16.46 22.27 -12.47
C GLN A 219 -16.84 22.51 -13.94
N GLY A 220 -16.53 21.59 -14.85
CA GLY A 220 -16.95 21.69 -16.26
C GLY A 220 -18.47 21.72 -16.44
N ARG A 221 -19.20 20.94 -15.63
CA ARG A 221 -20.68 20.89 -15.63
C ARG A 221 -21.33 22.09 -14.93
N LEU A 222 -20.64 22.76 -14.00
CA LEU A 222 -21.06 24.06 -13.45
C LEU A 222 -20.79 25.20 -14.43
N GLY A 223 -19.62 25.23 -15.08
CA GLY A 223 -19.29 26.27 -16.07
C GLY A 223 -20.28 26.28 -17.25
N THR A 224 -20.63 25.11 -17.77
CA THR A 224 -21.66 24.97 -18.82
C THR A 224 -23.07 25.35 -18.35
N ARG A 225 -23.42 25.16 -17.08
CA ARG A 225 -24.73 25.62 -16.54
C ARG A 225 -24.78 27.13 -16.35
N LEU A 226 -23.66 27.75 -15.95
CA LEU A 226 -23.55 29.19 -15.78
C LEU A 226 -23.62 29.89 -17.14
N CYS A 227 -22.86 29.43 -18.14
CA CYS A 227 -22.90 29.99 -19.50
C CYS A 227 -24.32 29.90 -20.11
N ARG A 228 -24.99 28.76 -19.95
CA ARG A 228 -26.37 28.55 -20.45
C ARG A 228 -27.43 29.35 -19.71
N ARG A 229 -27.12 29.85 -18.52
CA ARG A 229 -28.01 30.73 -17.75
C ARG A 229 -27.86 32.18 -18.22
N ASP A 230 -26.63 32.64 -18.43
CA ASP A 230 -26.34 33.95 -19.02
C ASP A 230 -27.00 34.09 -20.40
N ASP A 231 -26.87 33.10 -21.28
CA ASP A 231 -27.50 33.13 -22.61
C ASP A 231 -29.03 33.28 -22.55
N ARG A 232 -29.68 32.70 -21.53
CA ARG A 232 -31.14 32.82 -21.33
C ARG A 232 -31.54 34.18 -20.77
N GLU A 233 -30.72 34.75 -19.88
CA GLU A 233 -30.98 36.08 -19.31
C GLU A 233 -30.73 37.17 -20.37
N GLN A 234 -29.72 37.01 -21.22
CA GLN A 234 -29.44 37.86 -22.39
C GLN A 234 -30.59 37.82 -23.41
N HIS A 235 -31.05 36.62 -23.82
CA HIS A 235 -32.18 36.49 -24.76
C HIS A 235 -33.49 37.06 -24.19
N ARG A 236 -33.76 36.90 -22.89
CA ARG A 236 -34.93 37.55 -22.24
C ARG A 236 -34.83 39.07 -22.24
N GLY A 237 -33.63 39.63 -22.06
CA GLY A 237 -33.40 41.06 -22.11
C GLY A 237 -33.66 41.64 -23.51
N ASP A 238 -33.23 40.93 -24.55
CA ASP A 238 -33.43 41.33 -25.94
C ASP A 238 -34.89 41.24 -26.39
N ASP A 239 -35.64 40.21 -25.96
CA ASP A 239 -37.08 40.09 -26.25
C ASP A 239 -37.88 41.23 -25.62
N MET A 240 -37.57 41.63 -24.38
CA MET A 240 -38.24 42.76 -23.72
C MET A 240 -37.90 44.11 -24.37
N ARG A 241 -36.68 44.29 -24.90
CA ARG A 241 -36.32 45.49 -25.67
C ARG A 241 -37.04 45.56 -27.01
N ARG A 242 -37.24 44.42 -27.69
CA ARG A 242 -37.99 44.36 -28.95
C ARG A 242 -39.49 44.60 -28.76
N SER A 243 -40.10 44.10 -27.68
CA SER A 243 -41.53 44.35 -27.41
C SER A 243 -41.81 45.81 -27.07
N GLY A 244 -40.88 46.50 -26.40
CA GLY A 244 -41.03 47.92 -26.02
C GLY A 244 -40.84 48.93 -27.15
N GLN A 245 -40.28 48.53 -28.30
CA GLN A 245 -40.10 49.40 -29.48
C GLN A 245 -41.24 49.31 -30.50
N SER A 246 -42.26 48.46 -30.28
CA SER A 246 -43.36 48.24 -31.21
C SER A 246 -44.63 49.06 -30.94
N SER A 247 -44.60 49.99 -29.99
CA SER A 247 -45.77 50.74 -29.51
C SER A 247 -45.67 52.26 -29.66
N VAL A 248 -45.17 52.73 -30.81
CA VAL A 248 -45.26 54.14 -31.24
C VAL A 248 -45.98 54.21 -32.59
#